data_AF-A0A7S0TF70-F1
#
_entry.id   AF-A0A7S0TF70-F1
#
_cell.length_a   1.000
_cell.length_b   1.000
_cell.length_c   1.000
_cell.angle_alpha   90.00
_cell.angle_beta   90.00
_cell.angle_gamma   90.00
#
_symmetry.space_group_name_H-M   'P 1'
#
loop_
_entity.id
_entity.type
_entity.pdbx_description
1 polymer ?
#
loop_
_entity_poly.entity_id
_entity_poly.type
_entity_poly.pdbx_seq_one_letter_code
_entity_poly.pdbx_strand_id
1 'polypeptide(L)'
;MADLHARLSSHDPETGESMNDYIRELRKTLGVVSGACDKVYSDMIDRHEKTSQIHAALALLGKHHEALSLPAQIKQSVASGAYDRVVLLYTKAIATLSGSSVDMMKEVMGEVESQVEAAKRRLRERLQDH
;
A
#
# COMPACT_ATOMS: atom_id res chain seq x y z
N MET A 1 -4.07 21.26 32.39
CA MET A 1 -3.97 22.61 31.78
C MET A 1 -4.58 23.68 32.70
N ALA A 2 -5.86 23.56 33.12
CA ALA A 2 -6.52 24.58 33.96
C ALA A 2 -5.97 24.71 35.39
N ASP A 3 -5.60 23.60 36.03
CA ASP A 3 -5.10 23.57 37.42
C ASP A 3 -3.72 24.24 37.59
N LEU A 4 -2.90 24.21 36.55
CA LEU A 4 -1.55 24.77 36.56
C LEU A 4 -1.59 26.30 36.47
N HIS A 5 -2.49 26.85 35.66
CA HIS A 5 -2.69 28.29 35.51
C HIS A 5 -3.22 28.94 36.81
N ALA A 6 -4.06 28.21 37.56
CA ALA A 6 -4.56 28.67 38.85
C ALA A 6 -3.46 28.72 39.92
N ARG A 7 -2.53 27.75 39.92
CA ARG A 7 -1.40 27.67 40.87
C ARG A 7 -0.22 28.57 40.50
N LEU A 8 -0.12 28.96 39.22
CA LEU A 8 0.86 29.91 38.68
C LEU A 8 0.58 31.36 39.10
N SER A 9 -0.67 31.72 39.36
CA SER A 9 -1.07 33.10 39.65
C SER A 9 -0.99 33.48 41.13
N SER A 10 -0.72 32.53 42.03
CA SER A 10 -0.82 32.74 43.48
C SER A 10 0.52 32.81 44.23
N HIS A 11 1.66 32.90 43.53
CA HIS A 11 2.99 32.82 44.16
C HIS A 11 3.84 34.07 43.84
N ASP A 12 4.02 34.94 44.84
CA ASP A 12 4.88 36.13 44.76
C ASP A 12 6.38 35.74 44.76
N PRO A 13 7.25 36.41 43.98
CA PRO A 13 8.62 35.99 43.69
C PRO A 13 9.71 36.63 44.59
N GLU A 14 9.48 36.82 45.90
CA GLU A 14 10.41 37.60 46.75
C GLU A 14 11.53 36.79 47.45
N THR A 15 11.71 35.50 47.19
CA THR A 15 12.86 34.74 47.70
C THR A 15 13.50 33.88 46.59
N GLY A 16 14.83 33.98 46.43
CA GLY A 16 15.59 33.22 45.43
C GLY A 16 15.48 31.69 45.56
N GLU A 17 15.00 31.20 46.71
CA GLU A 17 14.62 29.79 46.92
C GLU A 17 13.31 29.44 46.18
N SER A 18 12.31 30.34 46.17
CA SER A 18 11.04 30.16 45.48
C SER A 18 11.19 30.12 43.95
N MET A 19 12.09 30.92 43.37
CA MET A 19 12.35 30.91 41.93
C MET A 19 13.09 29.63 41.47
N ASN A 20 13.97 29.08 42.30
CA ASN A 20 14.62 27.80 42.00
C ASN A 20 13.64 26.62 42.07
N ASP A 21 12.71 26.64 43.04
CA ASP A 21 11.63 25.66 43.12
C ASP A 21 10.67 25.76 41.92
N TYR A 22 10.38 26.97 41.46
CA TYR A 22 9.62 27.22 40.24
C TYR A 22 10.28 26.61 38.99
N ILE A 23 11.58 26.87 38.80
CA ILE A 23 12.36 26.31 37.69
C ILE A 23 12.41 24.78 37.77
N ARG A 24 12.50 24.22 38.98
CA ARG A 24 12.51 22.76 39.21
C ARG A 24 11.19 22.11 38.81
N GLU A 25 10.05 22.70 39.18
CA GLU A 25 8.74 22.17 38.82
C GLU A 25 8.44 22.32 37.32
N LEU A 26 8.84 23.44 36.70
CA LEU A 26 8.80 23.60 35.24
C LEU A 26 9.66 22.54 34.54
N ARG A 27 10.88 22.28 35.01
CA ARG A 27 11.75 21.27 34.41
C ARG A 27 11.16 19.87 34.56
N LYS A 28 10.52 19.57 35.70
CA LYS A 28 9.86 18.29 35.96
C LYS A 28 8.65 18.10 35.04
N THR A 29 7.77 19.09 34.96
CA THR A 29 6.61 19.05 34.07
C THR A 29 7.01 18.98 32.59
N LEU A 30 8.02 19.75 32.17
CA LEU A 30 8.59 19.67 30.82
C LEU A 30 9.16 18.28 30.52
N GLY A 31 9.87 17.67 31.46
CA GLY A 31 10.38 16.30 31.30
C GLY A 31 9.26 15.27 31.13
N VAL A 32 8.18 15.40 31.91
CA VAL A 32 7.00 14.52 31.80
C VAL A 32 6.29 14.72 30.45
N VAL A 33 6.10 15.97 30.02
CA VAL A 33 5.46 16.29 28.73
C VAL A 33 6.33 15.83 27.57
N SER A 34 7.65 16.03 27.63
CA SER A 34 8.60 15.54 26.62
C SER A 34 8.52 14.02 26.50
N GLY A 35 8.59 13.29 27.61
CA GLY A 35 8.50 11.83 27.59
C GLY A 35 7.15 11.31 27.08
N ALA A 36 6.06 12.02 27.37
CA ALA A 36 4.75 11.71 26.81
C ALA A 36 4.69 11.98 25.30
N CYS A 37 5.25 13.09 24.83
CA CYS A 37 5.38 13.40 23.41
C CYS A 37 6.23 12.37 22.67
N ASP A 38 7.39 12.00 23.20
CA ASP A 38 8.28 11.01 22.58
C ASP A 38 7.58 9.67 22.41
N LYS A 39 6.82 9.23 23.42
CA LYS A 39 6.01 8.02 23.34
C LYS A 39 4.95 8.11 22.25
N VAL A 40 4.20 9.22 22.19
CA VAL A 40 3.15 9.42 21.18
C VAL A 40 3.74 9.46 19.77
N TYR A 41 4.89 10.11 19.59
CA TYR A 41 5.58 10.15 18.30
C TYR A 41 6.10 8.76 17.89
N SER A 42 6.69 8.01 18.82
CA SER A 42 7.10 6.62 18.56
C SER A 42 5.92 5.77 18.13
N ASP A 43 4.82 5.81 18.88
CA ASP A 43 3.60 5.07 18.56
C ASP A 43 3.01 5.48 17.19
N MET A 44 3.10 6.76 16.83
CA MET A 44 2.66 7.27 15.54
C MET A 44 3.54 6.77 14.39
N ILE A 45 4.87 6.80 14.56
CA ILE A 45 5.83 6.30 13.57
C ILE A 45 5.62 4.80 13.35
N ASP A 46 5.49 4.02 14.43
CA ASP A 46 5.25 2.58 14.36
C ASP A 46 3.95 2.23 13.62
N ARG A 47 2.89 3.03 13.85
CA ARG A 47 1.62 2.86 13.13
C ARG A 47 1.74 3.23 11.67
N HIS A 48 2.41 4.33 11.35
CA HIS A 48 2.66 4.75 9.97
C HIS A 48 3.43 3.67 9.20
N GLU A 49 4.44 3.08 9.82
CA GLU A 49 5.23 2.00 9.24
C GLU A 49 4.37 0.75 8.98
N LYS A 50 3.55 0.33 9.95
CA LYS A 50 2.60 -0.78 9.77
C LYS A 50 1.62 -0.53 8.64
N THR A 51 1.05 0.68 8.56
CA THR A 51 0.14 1.07 7.46
C THR A 51 0.85 1.04 6.11
N SER A 52 2.09 1.49 6.05
CA SER A 52 2.91 1.45 4.83
C SER A 52 3.14 0.01 4.36
N GLN A 53 3.45 -0.90 5.29
CA GLN A 53 3.62 -2.33 4.99
C GLN A 53 2.31 -2.96 4.50
N ILE A 54 1.16 -2.62 5.10
CA ILE A 54 -0.15 -3.09 4.64
C ILE A 54 -0.42 -2.60 3.21
N HIS A 55 -0.14 -1.34 2.90
CA HIS A 55 -0.30 -0.81 1.54
C HIS A 55 0.60 -1.51 0.52
N ALA A 56 1.85 -1.78 0.88
CA ALA A 56 2.77 -2.55 0.03
C ALA A 56 2.26 -3.97 -0.23
N ALA A 57 1.79 -4.67 0.81
CA ALA A 57 1.21 -6.00 0.68
C ALA A 57 -0.07 -6.00 -0.17
N LEU A 58 -0.96 -5.02 0.03
CA LEU A 58 -2.17 -4.86 -0.79
C LEU A 58 -1.85 -4.58 -2.26
N ALA A 59 -0.85 -3.75 -2.54
CA ALA A 59 -0.41 -3.48 -3.91
C ALA A 59 0.14 -4.75 -4.58
N LEU A 60 0.89 -5.58 -3.84
CA LEU A 60 1.37 -6.86 -4.34
C LEU A 60 0.20 -7.82 -4.63
N LEU A 61 -0.72 -7.98 -3.68
CA LEU A 61 -1.90 -8.83 -3.84
C LEU A 61 -2.78 -8.38 -5.01
N GLY A 62 -2.99 -7.07 -5.18
CA GLY A 62 -3.73 -6.50 -6.30
C GLY A 62 -3.10 -6.85 -7.65
N LYS A 63 -1.76 -6.75 -7.77
CA LYS A 63 -1.03 -7.16 -8.97
C LYS A 63 -1.20 -8.66 -9.26
N HIS A 64 -1.13 -9.52 -8.23
CA HIS A 64 -1.36 -10.95 -8.40
C HIS A 64 -2.81 -11.27 -8.80
N HIS A 65 -3.80 -10.61 -8.21
CA HIS A 65 -5.20 -10.77 -8.59
C HIS A 65 -5.44 -10.37 -10.04
N GLU A 66 -4.90 -9.22 -10.47
CA GLU A 66 -4.98 -8.81 -11.88
C GLU A 66 -4.37 -9.86 -12.80
N ALA A 67 -3.15 -10.33 -12.50
CA ALA A 67 -2.46 -11.36 -13.27
C ALA A 67 -3.31 -12.64 -13.44
N LEU A 68 -3.90 -13.12 -12.35
CA LEU A 68 -4.75 -14.32 -12.36
C LEU A 68 -6.08 -14.12 -13.09
N SER A 69 -6.55 -12.87 -13.21
CA SER A 69 -7.76 -12.54 -13.95
C SER A 69 -7.55 -12.43 -15.48
N LEU A 70 -6.31 -12.27 -15.94
CA LEU A 70 -5.98 -12.07 -17.36
C LEU A 70 -6.45 -13.23 -18.27
N PRO A 71 -6.25 -14.52 -17.93
CA PRO A 71 -6.74 -15.63 -18.76
C PRO A 71 -8.26 -15.59 -18.96
N ALA A 72 -9.02 -15.29 -17.91
CA ALA A 72 -10.48 -15.20 -17.97
C ALA A 72 -10.94 -14.03 -18.85
N GLN A 73 -10.29 -12.87 -18.71
CA GLN A 73 -10.58 -11.68 -19.54
C GLN A 73 -10.22 -11.90 -21.02
N ILE A 74 -9.13 -12.63 -21.30
CA ILE A 74 -8.74 -13.00 -22.66
C ILE A 74 -9.76 -13.96 -23.27
N LYS A 75 -10.16 -15.03 -22.54
CA LYS A 75 -11.22 -15.95 -22.98
C LYS A 75 -12.50 -15.21 -23.36
N GLN A 76 -12.94 -14.27 -22.53
CA GLN A 76 -14.13 -13.46 -22.79
C GLN A 76 -13.96 -12.52 -24.00
N SER A 77 -12.79 -11.91 -24.16
CA SER A 77 -12.48 -11.01 -25.28
C SER A 77 -12.39 -11.77 -26.61
N VAL A 78 -11.88 -12.99 -26.60
CA VAL A 78 -11.87 -13.90 -27.76
C VAL A 78 -13.30 -14.33 -28.12
N ALA A 79 -14.15 -14.66 -27.14
CA ALA A 79 -15.53 -15.05 -27.37
C ALA A 79 -16.39 -13.91 -27.95
N SER A 80 -16.11 -12.67 -27.55
CA SER A 80 -16.80 -11.47 -28.06
C SER A 80 -16.23 -10.94 -29.39
N GLY A 81 -15.16 -11.55 -29.93
CA GLY A 81 -14.51 -11.09 -31.16
C GLY A 81 -13.74 -9.77 -31.02
N ALA A 82 -13.51 -9.30 -29.79
CA ALA A 82 -12.77 -8.07 -29.49
C ALA A 82 -11.26 -8.33 -29.50
N TYR A 83 -10.69 -8.65 -30.66
CA TYR A 83 -9.30 -9.08 -30.78
C TYR A 83 -8.28 -7.98 -30.43
N ASP A 84 -8.59 -6.70 -30.65
CA ASP A 84 -7.73 -5.58 -30.23
C ASP A 84 -7.53 -5.57 -28.70
N ARG A 85 -8.58 -5.91 -27.96
CA ARG A 85 -8.54 -6.04 -26.50
C ARG A 85 -7.72 -7.27 -26.07
N VAL A 86 -7.78 -8.37 -26.83
CA VAL A 86 -6.94 -9.56 -26.58
C VAL A 86 -5.46 -9.22 -26.71
N VAL A 87 -5.07 -8.47 -27.74
CA VAL A 87 -3.68 -8.04 -27.95
C VAL A 87 -3.23 -7.15 -26.80
N LEU A 88 -4.04 -6.16 -26.40
CA LEU A 88 -3.72 -5.28 -25.27
C LEU A 88 -3.53 -6.06 -23.95
N LEU A 89 -4.46 -6.98 -23.65
CA LEU A 89 -4.39 -7.80 -22.44
C LEU A 89 -3.16 -8.73 -22.47
N TYR A 90 -2.81 -9.25 -23.65
CA TYR A 90 -1.62 -10.06 -23.84
C TYR A 90 -0.32 -9.27 -23.65
N THR A 91 -0.22 -8.06 -24.20
CA THR A 91 0.92 -7.17 -23.97
C THR A 91 1.05 -6.80 -22.48
N LYS A 92 -0.07 -6.52 -21.80
CA LYS A 92 -0.08 -6.29 -20.35
C LYS A 92 0.36 -7.52 -19.57
N ALA A 93 -0.07 -8.71 -19.98
CA ALA A 93 0.35 -9.99 -19.40
C ALA A 93 1.87 -10.18 -19.52
N ILE A 94 2.44 -9.98 -20.71
CA ILE A 94 3.90 -10.04 -20.90
C ILE A 94 4.59 -9.04 -19.98
N ALA A 95 4.21 -7.77 -20.00
CA ALA A 95 4.86 -6.74 -19.18
C ALA A 95 4.80 -7.03 -17.67
N THR A 96 3.72 -7.67 -17.21
CA THR A 96 3.50 -7.96 -15.78
C THR A 96 4.12 -9.28 -15.34
N LEU A 97 4.21 -10.27 -16.23
CA LEU A 97 4.50 -11.67 -15.88
C LEU A 97 5.86 -12.15 -16.39
N SER A 98 6.43 -11.52 -17.43
CA SER A 98 7.74 -11.90 -18.01
C SER A 98 8.93 -11.72 -17.07
N GLY A 99 8.78 -10.94 -15.99
CA GLY A 99 9.80 -10.79 -14.93
C GLY A 99 9.55 -11.63 -13.68
N SER A 100 8.48 -12.42 -13.62
CA SER A 100 8.11 -13.16 -12.42
C SER A 100 8.83 -14.51 -12.33
N SER A 101 9.57 -14.73 -11.25
CA SER A 101 10.21 -16.03 -10.95
C SER A 101 9.25 -17.06 -10.31
N VAL A 102 7.96 -16.70 -10.15
CA VAL A 102 6.97 -17.56 -9.49
C VAL A 102 6.39 -18.55 -10.49
N ASP A 103 6.50 -19.85 -10.23
CA ASP A 103 6.08 -20.91 -11.16
C ASP A 103 4.58 -20.86 -11.51
N MET A 104 3.72 -20.50 -10.55
CA MET A 104 2.30 -20.25 -10.78
C MET A 104 2.06 -19.17 -11.84
N MET A 105 2.93 -18.16 -11.90
CA MET A 105 2.80 -17.08 -12.88
C MET A 105 3.20 -17.51 -14.29
N LYS A 106 4.14 -18.46 -14.41
CA LYS A 106 4.51 -19.09 -15.67
C LYS A 106 3.37 -19.97 -16.20
N GLU A 107 2.68 -20.69 -15.31
CA GLU A 107 1.51 -21.48 -15.65
C GLU A 107 0.37 -20.59 -16.20
N VAL A 108 0.09 -19.47 -15.53
CA VAL A 108 -0.88 -18.46 -15.99
C VAL A 108 -0.49 -17.91 -17.37
N MET A 109 0.79 -17.62 -17.60
CA MET A 109 1.28 -17.18 -18.92
C MET A 109 1.08 -18.25 -19.99
N GLY A 110 1.38 -19.51 -19.69
CA GLY A 110 1.15 -20.62 -20.62
C GLY A 110 -0.34 -20.78 -20.97
N GLU A 111 -1.24 -20.57 -20.00
CA GLU A 111 -2.67 -20.58 -20.27
C GLU A 111 -3.10 -19.40 -21.14
N VAL A 112 -2.56 -18.19 -20.88
CA VAL A 112 -2.78 -17.00 -21.71
C VAL A 112 -2.33 -17.24 -23.16
N GLU A 113 -1.14 -17.77 -23.38
CA GLU A 113 -0.60 -18.10 -24.70
C GLU A 113 -1.48 -19.12 -25.45
N SER A 114 -1.93 -20.17 -24.75
CA SER A 114 -2.83 -21.18 -25.29
C SER A 114 -4.16 -20.57 -25.79
N GLN A 115 -4.74 -19.63 -25.03
CA GLN A 115 -5.96 -18.94 -25.42
C GLN A 115 -5.76 -18.03 -26.64
N VAL A 116 -4.62 -17.33 -26.71
CA VAL A 116 -4.28 -16.49 -27.87
C VAL A 116 -4.07 -17.36 -29.12
N GLU A 117 -3.43 -18.52 -29.02
CA GLU A 117 -3.29 -19.44 -30.15
C GLU A 117 -4.62 -20.07 -30.59
N ALA A 118 -5.54 -20.35 -29.66
CA ALA A 118 -6.90 -20.75 -30.01
C ALA A 118 -7.64 -19.63 -30.77
N ALA A 119 -7.46 -18.37 -30.36
CA ALA A 119 -8.03 -17.22 -31.05
C ALA A 119 -7.46 -17.05 -32.47
N LYS A 120 -6.14 -17.21 -32.65
CA LYS A 120 -5.49 -17.18 -33.97
C LYS A 120 -5.99 -18.28 -34.89
N ARG A 121 -6.15 -19.51 -34.38
CA ARG A 121 -6.71 -20.64 -35.15
C ARG A 121 -8.12 -20.33 -35.64
N ARG A 122 -9.01 -19.87 -34.75
CA ARG A 122 -10.37 -19.46 -35.12
C ARG A 122 -10.39 -18.35 -36.18
N LEU A 123 -9.50 -17.37 -36.07
CA LEU A 123 -9.38 -16.30 -37.07
C LEU A 123 -8.93 -16.84 -38.43
N ARG A 124 -7.95 -17.76 -38.46
CA ARG A 124 -7.49 -18.39 -39.70
C ARG A 124 -8.57 -19.24 -40.36
N GLU A 125 -9.30 -20.04 -39.58
CA GLU A 125 -10.43 -20.84 -40.08
C GLU A 125 -11.48 -19.93 -40.75
N ARG A 126 -11.87 -18.84 -40.08
CA ARG A 126 -12.81 -17.84 -40.65
C ARG A 126 -12.30 -17.12 -41.89
N LEU A 127 -10.98 -17.01 -42.07
CA LEU A 127 -10.35 -16.42 -43.25
C LEU A 127 -10.22 -17.41 -44.41
N GLN A 128 -10.25 -18.73 -44.13
CA GLN A 128 -10.20 -19.78 -45.15
C GLN A 128 -11.58 -20.22 -45.64
N ASP A 129 -12.64 -19.97 -44.85
CA ASP A 129 -14.05 -20.20 -45.22
C ASP A 129 -14.65 -19.11 -46.13
N HIS A 130 -13.84 -18.13 -46.56
CA HIS A 130 -14.18 -17.06 -47.51
C HIS A 130 -13.31 -17.15 -48.76
#